data_AF-A0A8B6EHR6-F1
#
_entry.id   AF-A0A8B6EHR6-F1
#
_cell.length_a   1.000
_cell.length_b   1.000
_cell.length_c   1.000
_cell.angle_alpha   90.00
_cell.angle_beta   90.00
_cell.angle_gamma   90.00
#
_symmetry.space_group_name_H-M   'P 1'
#
loop_
_entity.id
_entity.type
_entity.pdbx_description
1 polymer ?
#
loop_
_entity_poly.entity_id
_entity_poly.type
_entity_poly.pdbx_seq_one_letter_code
_entity_poly.pdbx_strand_id
1 'polypeptide(L)'
;MGISSAQRYVALELIQKLVHSSSEEDYNANLKLIETTCPRQIFNYIDTNWHNIRNEWVLGLTYFEGSLMNTTNNRIESFNQKLKQVIKLYSGLDLFFENFISLIGTLRNERDYKGSVEIQKVPVHIKAMNTTSAEYKYSQLLTGYASYFVIDELKKARKMETIFKTTNSTSHSDDDMELNTNSCTCNFRKSMGLPCKHIFFARLLISIDLFGTELCVSRWTRSLL
;
A
#
# COMPACT_ATOMS: atom_id res chain seq x y z
N MET A 1 25.26 7.35 21.33
CA MET A 1 24.29 6.83 22.32
C MET A 1 25.04 5.84 23.20
N GLY A 2 25.27 6.15 24.47
CA GLY A 2 26.03 5.30 25.39
C GLY A 2 25.18 4.15 25.92
N ILE A 3 24.80 3.20 25.06
CA ILE A 3 24.02 2.00 25.41
C ILE A 3 24.85 0.74 25.15
N SER A 4 24.63 -0.31 25.94
CA SER A 4 25.33 -1.58 25.75
C SER A 4 24.81 -2.34 24.53
N SER A 5 25.62 -3.25 23.98
CA SER A 5 25.21 -4.10 22.85
C SER A 5 23.96 -4.94 23.16
N ALA A 6 23.82 -5.42 24.39
CA ALA A 6 22.65 -6.17 24.84
C ALA A 6 21.39 -5.30 24.88
N GLN A 7 21.49 -4.07 25.44
CA GLN A 7 20.39 -3.11 25.45
C GLN A 7 19.96 -2.71 24.03
N ARG A 8 20.92 -2.59 23.11
CA ARG A 8 20.63 -2.32 21.70
C ARG A 8 19.80 -3.43 21.05
N TYR A 9 20.11 -4.69 21.33
CA TYR A 9 19.39 -5.82 20.73
C TYR A 9 17.94 -5.89 21.23
N VAL A 10 17.73 -5.74 22.54
CA VAL A 10 16.39 -5.68 23.16
C VAL A 10 15.60 -4.50 22.61
N ALA A 11 16.21 -3.31 22.55
CA ALA A 11 15.55 -2.13 22.00
C ALA A 11 15.13 -2.33 20.53
N LEU A 12 15.97 -2.95 19.72
CA LEU A 12 15.67 -3.20 18.31
C LEU A 12 14.49 -4.17 18.15
N GLU A 13 14.43 -5.22 18.96
CA GLU A 13 13.29 -6.15 18.95
C GLU A 13 11.98 -5.46 19.33
N LEU A 14 12.01 -4.62 20.37
CA LEU A 14 10.83 -3.88 20.82
C LEU A 14 10.40 -2.80 19.82
N ILE A 15 11.36 -2.09 19.21
CA ILE A 15 11.07 -1.13 18.13
C ILE A 15 10.48 -1.86 16.93
N GLN A 16 10.96 -3.05 16.59
CA GLN A 16 10.37 -3.84 15.50
C GLN A 16 8.92 -4.20 15.83
N LYS A 17 8.62 -4.64 17.05
CA LYS A 17 7.24 -4.88 17.50
C LYS A 17 6.37 -3.62 17.41
N LEU A 18 6.92 -2.47 17.79
CA LEU A 18 6.25 -1.17 17.70
C LEU A 18 5.91 -0.77 16.25
N VAL A 19 6.82 -1.00 15.30
CA VAL A 19 6.60 -0.74 13.86
C VAL A 19 5.48 -1.63 13.31
N HIS A 20 5.41 -2.88 13.77
CA HIS A 20 4.44 -3.88 13.30
C HIS A 20 3.13 -3.88 14.09
N SER A 21 2.87 -2.90 14.95
CA SER A 21 1.63 -2.83 15.72
C SER A 21 0.40 -2.75 14.82
N SER A 22 -0.64 -3.49 15.18
CA SER A 22 -1.85 -3.68 14.35
C SER A 22 -2.94 -2.64 14.63
N SER A 23 -2.94 -2.03 15.81
CA SER A 23 -3.89 -1.00 16.22
C SER A 23 -3.22 0.05 17.11
N GLU A 24 -3.95 1.13 17.42
CA GLU A 24 -3.47 2.19 18.32
C GLU A 24 -3.25 1.63 19.74
N GLU A 25 -4.10 0.71 20.19
CA GLU A 25 -3.99 0.05 21.50
C GLU A 25 -2.74 -0.83 21.57
N ASP A 26 -2.50 -1.62 20.52
CA ASP A 26 -1.31 -2.46 20.41
C ASP A 26 -0.02 -1.60 20.35
N TYR A 27 -0.05 -0.50 19.60
CA TYR A 27 1.04 0.46 19.56
C TYR A 27 1.35 1.05 20.96
N ASN A 28 0.33 1.51 21.68
CA ASN A 28 0.50 2.09 23.00
C ASN A 28 1.01 1.08 24.03
N ALA A 29 0.57 -0.20 23.93
CA ALA A 29 1.09 -1.28 24.76
C ALA A 29 2.59 -1.52 24.51
N ASN A 30 3.01 -1.57 23.24
CA ASN A 30 4.42 -1.74 22.87
C ASN A 30 5.27 -0.51 23.26
N LEU A 31 4.73 0.71 23.15
CA LEU A 31 5.42 1.92 23.57
C LEU A 31 5.68 1.92 25.09
N LYS A 32 4.70 1.50 25.88
CA LYS A 32 4.84 1.34 27.34
C LYS A 32 5.86 0.26 27.70
N LEU A 33 5.95 -0.81 26.91
CA LEU A 33 6.98 -1.84 27.08
C LEU A 33 8.39 -1.27 26.83
N ILE A 34 8.54 -0.39 25.84
CA ILE A 34 9.80 0.33 25.59
C ILE A 34 10.14 1.28 26.74
N GLU A 35 9.17 2.04 27.25
CA GLU A 35 9.37 2.97 28.38
C GLU A 35 9.89 2.23 29.63
N THR A 36 9.34 1.04 29.90
CA THR A 36 9.68 0.25 31.09
C THR A 36 10.96 -0.59 30.95
N THR A 37 11.28 -1.05 29.73
CA THR A 37 12.38 -2.00 29.50
C THR A 37 13.65 -1.35 28.97
N CYS A 38 13.52 -0.29 28.15
CA CYS A 38 14.66 0.33 27.49
C CYS A 38 15.25 1.49 28.31
N PRO A 39 16.54 1.82 28.11
CA PRO A 39 17.11 3.04 28.65
C PRO A 39 16.31 4.28 28.25
N ARG A 40 16.12 5.21 29.19
CA ARG A 40 15.30 6.43 29.02
C ARG A 40 15.67 7.28 27.79
N GLN A 41 16.93 7.23 27.36
CA GLN A 41 17.40 7.92 26.15
C GLN A 41 16.71 7.40 24.87
N ILE A 42 16.43 6.09 24.80
CA ILE A 42 15.76 5.47 23.65
C ILE A 42 14.29 5.88 23.62
N PHE A 43 13.61 5.79 24.76
CA PHE A 43 12.23 6.24 24.89
C PHE A 43 12.09 7.72 24.51
N ASN A 44 12.91 8.60 25.09
CA ASN A 44 12.89 10.03 24.77
C ASN A 44 13.13 10.29 23.28
N TYR A 45 14.01 9.53 22.63
CA TYR A 45 14.24 9.66 21.20
C TYR A 45 13.00 9.29 20.37
N ILE A 46 12.32 8.19 20.72
CA ILE A 46 11.09 7.76 20.04
C ILE A 46 9.97 8.77 20.27
N ASP A 47 9.75 9.18 21.51
CA ASP A 47 8.72 10.14 21.89
C ASP A 47 8.90 11.49 21.16
N THR A 48 10.12 12.01 21.15
CA THR A 48 10.42 13.31 20.53
C THR A 48 10.34 13.28 19.00
N ASN A 49 10.84 12.23 18.36
CA ASN A 49 11.08 12.25 16.90
C ASN A 49 10.06 11.43 16.11
N TRP A 50 9.43 10.42 16.72
CA TRP A 50 8.68 9.39 15.99
C TRP A 50 7.23 9.27 16.44
N HIS A 51 6.93 9.48 17.72
CA HIS A 51 5.58 9.24 18.27
C HIS A 51 4.50 10.13 17.63
N ASN A 52 4.81 11.41 17.43
CA ASN A 52 3.86 12.37 16.83
C ASN A 52 3.52 12.07 15.36
N ILE A 53 4.39 11.33 14.66
CA ILE A 53 4.21 10.95 13.26
C ILE A 53 3.99 9.44 13.10
N ARG A 54 3.56 8.73 14.15
CA ARG A 54 3.37 7.26 14.14
C ARG A 54 2.46 6.74 13.03
N ASN A 55 1.47 7.53 12.63
CA ASN A 55 0.57 7.21 11.53
C ASN A 55 1.28 7.12 10.17
N GLU A 56 2.52 7.61 10.05
CA GLU A 56 3.32 7.56 8.83
C GLU A 56 4.27 6.36 8.75
N TRP A 57 4.52 5.65 9.85
CA TRP A 57 5.48 4.53 9.86
C TRP A 57 5.04 3.25 10.60
N VAL A 58 3.98 3.28 11.42
CA VAL A 58 3.44 2.08 12.09
C VAL A 58 2.49 1.34 11.15
N LEU A 59 2.74 0.08 10.84
CA LEU A 59 2.04 -0.68 9.78
C LEU A 59 0.52 -0.74 9.94
N GLY A 60 0.02 -0.96 11.15
CA GLY A 60 -1.43 -0.98 11.42
C GLY A 60 -2.09 0.39 11.24
N LEU A 61 -1.33 1.47 11.38
CA LEU A 61 -1.80 2.86 11.31
C LEU A 61 -1.50 3.52 9.95
N THR A 62 -0.57 2.97 9.17
CA THR A 62 -0.02 3.55 7.92
C THR A 62 -0.83 3.29 6.66
N TYR A 63 -2.03 2.73 6.78
CA TYR A 63 -2.96 2.77 5.65
C TYR A 63 -3.55 4.19 5.54
N PHE A 64 -2.65 5.17 5.34
CA PHE A 64 -2.96 6.54 4.98
C PHE A 64 -3.39 6.58 3.51
N GLU A 65 -4.15 7.62 3.19
CA GLU A 65 -4.69 7.80 1.85
C GLU A 65 -3.57 7.83 0.81
N GLY A 66 -3.59 6.88 -0.12
CA GLY A 66 -2.60 6.82 -1.21
C GLY A 66 -1.24 6.20 -0.85
N SER A 67 -1.13 5.37 0.20
CA SER A 67 0.09 4.58 0.44
C SER A 67 0.37 3.51 -0.63
N LEU A 68 -0.58 3.27 -1.56
CA LEU A 68 -0.47 2.34 -2.69
C LEU A 68 -0.08 0.90 -2.27
N MET A 69 -0.46 0.50 -1.05
CA MET A 69 -0.06 -0.76 -0.41
C MET A 69 1.45 -0.93 -0.25
N ASN A 70 2.21 0.16 -0.30
CA ASN A 70 3.65 0.10 -0.12
C ASN A 70 4.00 0.12 1.36
N THR A 71 4.28 -1.06 1.91
CA THR A 71 4.64 -1.28 3.31
C THR A 71 6.12 -1.59 3.51
N THR A 72 6.94 -1.55 2.44
CA THR A 72 8.36 -1.91 2.50
C THR A 72 9.27 -0.79 1.98
N ASN A 73 10.51 -0.80 2.44
CA ASN A 73 11.54 0.15 2.01
C ASN A 73 12.29 -0.31 0.73
N ASN A 74 11.91 -1.44 0.14
CA ASN A 74 12.58 -2.07 -1.01
C ASN A 74 12.86 -1.08 -2.16
N ARG A 75 11.93 -0.16 -2.44
CA ARG A 75 12.09 0.86 -3.48
C ARG A 75 13.23 1.83 -3.15
N ILE A 76 13.33 2.27 -1.90
CA ILE A 76 14.37 3.19 -1.42
C ILE A 76 15.71 2.47 -1.39
N GLU A 77 15.74 1.23 -0.88
CA GLU A 77 16.96 0.44 -0.84
C GLU A 77 17.50 0.14 -2.24
N SER A 78 16.63 -0.26 -3.17
CA SER A 78 17.02 -0.50 -4.58
C SER A 78 17.57 0.77 -5.23
N PHE A 79 16.94 1.93 -4.99
CA PHE A 79 17.46 3.20 -5.50
C PHE A 79 18.83 3.56 -4.90
N ASN A 80 18.98 3.41 -3.58
CA ASN A 80 20.25 3.65 -2.88
C ASN A 80 21.36 2.70 -3.35
N GLN A 81 21.05 1.45 -3.65
CA GLN A 81 22.00 0.50 -4.24
C GLN A 81 22.46 0.97 -5.62
N LYS A 82 21.53 1.38 -6.50
CA LYS A 82 21.88 1.92 -7.82
C LYS A 82 22.73 3.18 -7.72
N LEU A 83 22.42 4.08 -6.79
CA LEU A 83 23.26 5.26 -6.53
C LEU A 83 24.70 4.87 -6.16
N LYS A 84 24.86 3.93 -5.22
CA LYS A 84 26.18 3.46 -4.77
C LYS A 84 26.98 2.75 -5.86
N GLN A 85 26.33 2.19 -6.88
CA GLN A 85 27.01 1.54 -8.00
C GLN A 85 27.66 2.56 -8.95
N VAL A 86 27.05 3.73 -9.11
CA VAL A 86 27.52 4.75 -10.07
C VAL A 86 28.37 5.83 -9.37
N ILE A 87 28.02 6.16 -8.12
CA ILE A 87 28.64 7.25 -7.38
C ILE A 87 29.65 6.68 -6.38
N LYS A 88 30.94 6.93 -6.64
CA LYS A 88 32.03 6.53 -5.75
C LYS A 88 32.06 7.39 -4.48
N LEU A 89 32.40 6.75 -3.37
CA LEU A 89 32.70 7.41 -2.11
C LEU A 89 33.88 8.39 -2.32
N TYR A 90 33.73 9.64 -1.89
CA TYR A 90 34.71 10.73 -2.06
C TYR A 90 34.94 11.22 -3.50
N SER A 91 33.97 11.05 -4.40
CA SER A 91 34.01 11.72 -5.70
C SER A 91 33.96 13.25 -5.55
N GLY A 92 34.63 13.96 -6.47
CA GLY A 92 34.46 15.41 -6.62
C GLY A 92 33.00 15.75 -6.95
N LEU A 93 32.53 16.93 -6.52
CA LEU A 93 31.13 17.34 -6.70
C LEU A 93 30.72 17.39 -8.18
N ASP A 94 31.63 17.83 -9.04
CA ASP A 94 31.48 17.83 -10.50
C ASP A 94 31.17 16.42 -11.04
N LEU A 95 32.02 15.45 -10.68
CA LEU A 95 31.86 14.06 -11.09
C LEU A 95 30.62 13.41 -10.44
N PHE A 96 30.27 13.82 -9.23
CA PHE A 96 29.03 13.38 -8.56
C PHE A 96 27.80 13.79 -9.38
N PHE A 97 27.69 15.08 -9.77
CA PHE A 97 26.52 15.57 -10.48
C PHE A 97 26.39 14.96 -11.87
N GLU A 98 27.50 14.80 -12.60
CA GLU A 98 27.50 14.14 -13.91
C GLU A 98 26.93 12.71 -13.82
N ASN A 99 27.45 11.92 -12.88
CA ASN A 99 27.02 10.55 -12.65
C ASN A 99 25.58 10.45 -12.13
N PHE A 100 25.19 11.36 -11.23
CA PHE A 100 23.83 11.41 -10.70
C PHE A 100 22.80 11.72 -11.79
N ILE A 101 23.06 12.74 -12.61
CA ILE A 101 22.16 13.11 -13.73
C ILE A 101 22.05 11.96 -14.74
N SER A 102 23.18 11.33 -15.08
CA SER A 102 23.21 10.16 -15.97
C SER A 102 22.37 8.99 -15.44
N LEU A 103 22.50 8.68 -14.14
CA LEU A 103 21.68 7.66 -13.49
C LEU A 103 20.18 8.02 -13.53
N ILE A 104 19.82 9.26 -13.22
CA ILE A 104 18.42 9.71 -13.26
C ILE A 104 17.87 9.60 -14.70
N GLY A 105 18.65 9.96 -15.72
CA GLY A 105 18.28 9.79 -17.12
C GLY A 105 18.01 8.32 -17.46
N THR A 106 18.90 7.42 -17.04
CA THR A 106 18.74 5.98 -17.23
C THR A 106 17.47 5.45 -16.55
N LEU A 107 17.21 5.85 -15.30
CA LEU A 107 16.01 5.43 -14.57
C LEU A 107 14.71 5.94 -15.20
N ARG A 108 14.72 7.15 -15.77
CA ARG A 108 13.58 7.69 -16.52
C ARG A 108 13.34 6.88 -17.80
N ASN A 109 14.39 6.58 -18.56
CA ASN A 109 14.27 5.75 -19.76
C ASN A 109 13.76 4.34 -19.44
N GLU A 110 14.25 3.70 -18.36
CA GLU A 110 13.73 2.42 -17.90
C GLU A 110 12.23 2.47 -17.56
N ARG A 111 11.80 3.53 -16.86
CA ARG A 111 10.39 3.75 -16.51
C ARG A 111 9.53 3.91 -17.76
N ASP A 112 9.94 4.77 -18.68
CA ASP A 112 9.16 5.09 -19.88
C ASP A 112 9.09 3.88 -20.83
N TYR A 113 10.18 3.11 -20.92
CA TYR A 113 10.18 1.81 -21.60
C TYR A 113 9.18 0.83 -20.97
N LYS A 114 9.20 0.67 -19.64
CA LYS A 114 8.25 -0.21 -18.93
C LYS A 114 6.80 0.25 -19.14
N GLY A 115 6.53 1.55 -19.09
CA GLY A 115 5.21 2.11 -19.39
C GLY A 115 4.76 1.78 -20.81
N SER A 116 5.63 1.98 -21.80
CA SER A 116 5.35 1.67 -23.21
C SER A 116 5.04 0.19 -23.43
N VAL A 117 5.82 -0.70 -22.81
CA VAL A 117 5.59 -2.15 -22.88
C VAL A 117 4.26 -2.54 -22.24
N GLU A 118 3.88 -1.90 -21.12
CA GLU A 118 2.61 -2.17 -20.46
C GLU A 118 1.40 -1.73 -21.31
N ILE A 119 1.49 -0.58 -21.99
CA ILE A 119 0.44 -0.10 -22.91
C ILE A 119 0.24 -1.08 -24.06
N GLN A 120 1.33 -1.65 -24.59
CA GLN A 120 1.26 -2.62 -25.69
C GLN A 120 0.70 -3.98 -25.27
N LYS A 121 0.77 -4.33 -23.97
CA LYS A 121 0.27 -5.61 -23.47
C LYS A 121 -1.24 -5.55 -23.31
N VAL A 122 -1.95 -6.38 -24.08
CA VAL A 122 -3.36 -6.69 -23.84
C VAL A 122 -3.45 -8.11 -23.26
N PRO A 123 -3.80 -8.27 -21.98
CA PRO A 123 -3.95 -9.59 -21.39
C PRO A 123 -4.97 -10.45 -22.15
N VAL A 124 -4.55 -11.65 -22.56
CA VAL A 124 -5.36 -12.57 -23.40
C VAL A 124 -6.70 -12.91 -22.74
N HIS A 125 -6.72 -13.07 -21.42
CA HIS A 125 -7.93 -13.40 -20.67
C HIS A 125 -9.00 -12.30 -20.72
N ILE A 126 -8.62 -11.03 -20.91
CA ILE A 126 -9.59 -9.92 -21.05
C ILE A 126 -10.34 -10.04 -22.38
N LYS A 127 -9.69 -10.51 -23.45
CA LYS A 127 -10.34 -10.70 -24.76
C LYS A 127 -11.42 -11.78 -24.73
N ALA A 128 -11.32 -12.73 -23.81
CA ALA A 128 -12.30 -13.79 -23.62
C ALA A 128 -13.43 -13.41 -22.63
N MET A 129 -13.36 -12.24 -21.98
CA MET A 129 -14.39 -11.79 -21.04
C MET A 129 -15.61 -11.24 -21.77
N ASN A 130 -16.77 -11.37 -21.14
CA ASN A 130 -17.99 -10.73 -21.59
C ASN A 130 -17.84 -9.20 -21.52
N THR A 131 -18.10 -8.51 -22.62
CA THR A 131 -17.96 -7.05 -22.75
C THR A 131 -18.87 -6.25 -21.80
N THR A 132 -19.97 -6.87 -21.32
CA THR A 132 -20.87 -6.23 -20.36
C THR A 132 -20.45 -6.43 -18.90
N SER A 133 -19.50 -7.33 -18.63
CA SER A 133 -19.04 -7.62 -17.26
C SER A 133 -18.30 -6.43 -16.63
N ALA A 134 -18.44 -6.27 -15.32
CA ALA A 134 -17.72 -5.24 -14.57
C ALA A 134 -16.20 -5.41 -14.69
N GLU A 135 -15.71 -6.66 -14.69
CA GLU A 135 -14.30 -6.98 -14.89
C GLU A 135 -13.77 -6.45 -16.23
N TYR A 136 -14.53 -6.67 -17.32
CA TYR A 136 -14.16 -6.15 -18.62
C TYR A 136 -14.12 -4.62 -18.59
N LYS A 137 -15.18 -3.96 -18.11
CA LYS A 137 -15.26 -2.49 -18.04
C LYS A 137 -14.10 -1.90 -17.21
N TYR A 138 -13.77 -2.45 -16.05
CA TYR A 138 -12.62 -2.02 -15.24
C TYR A 138 -11.29 -2.27 -15.94
N SER A 139 -11.14 -3.39 -16.65
CA SER A 139 -9.91 -3.69 -17.39
C SER A 139 -9.63 -2.72 -18.54
N GLN A 140 -10.69 -2.14 -19.14
CA GLN A 140 -10.58 -1.11 -20.17
C GLN A 140 -10.26 0.27 -19.55
N LEU A 141 -10.85 0.59 -18.39
CA LEU A 141 -10.64 1.86 -17.70
C LEU A 141 -9.24 1.97 -17.06
N LEU A 142 -8.79 0.91 -16.40
CA LEU A 142 -7.63 0.92 -15.51
C LEU A 142 -6.37 0.37 -16.17
N THR A 143 -5.21 0.76 -15.64
CA THR A 143 -3.93 0.12 -15.98
C THR A 143 -3.98 -1.37 -15.67
N GLY A 144 -3.16 -2.18 -16.35
CA GLY A 144 -3.09 -3.64 -16.12
C GLY A 144 -2.88 -3.96 -14.64
N TYR A 145 -1.94 -3.27 -14.01
CA TYR A 145 -1.66 -3.35 -12.57
C TYR A 145 -2.89 -3.08 -11.68
N ALA A 146 -3.60 -1.96 -11.88
CA ALA A 146 -4.75 -1.62 -11.04
C ALA A 146 -5.96 -2.53 -11.31
N SER A 147 -6.19 -2.90 -12.57
CA SER A 147 -7.28 -3.79 -12.96
C SER A 147 -7.17 -5.16 -12.30
N TYR A 148 -5.94 -5.68 -12.14
CA TYR A 148 -5.68 -6.93 -11.44
C TYR A 148 -6.24 -6.91 -10.01
N PHE A 149 -5.96 -5.86 -9.23
CA PHE A 149 -6.46 -5.74 -7.87
C PHE A 149 -7.98 -5.61 -7.82
N VAL A 150 -8.58 -4.79 -8.70
CA VAL A 150 -10.04 -4.61 -8.72
C VAL A 150 -10.76 -5.92 -9.05
N ILE A 151 -10.25 -6.69 -10.01
CA ILE A 151 -10.80 -8.01 -10.36
C ILE A 151 -10.67 -9.00 -9.20
N ASP A 152 -9.57 -8.96 -8.45
CA ASP A 152 -9.39 -9.78 -7.26
C ASP A 152 -10.37 -9.39 -6.13
N GLU A 153 -10.57 -8.09 -5.89
CA GLU A 153 -11.56 -7.58 -4.93
C GLU A 153 -13.00 -7.95 -5.32
N LEU A 154 -13.35 -7.92 -6.62
CA LEU A 154 -14.64 -8.42 -7.14
C LEU A 154 -14.85 -9.90 -6.83
N LYS A 155 -13.81 -10.73 -7.02
CA LYS A 155 -13.88 -12.17 -6.69
C LYS A 155 -14.10 -12.40 -5.20
N LYS A 156 -13.44 -11.62 -4.34
CA LYS A 156 -13.64 -11.67 -2.88
C LYS A 156 -15.06 -11.25 -2.49
N ALA A 157 -15.61 -10.21 -3.11
CA ALA A 157 -16.98 -9.76 -2.89
C ALA A 157 -18.03 -10.84 -3.20
N ARG A 158 -17.90 -11.50 -4.36
CA ARG A 158 -18.81 -12.60 -4.74
C ARG A 158 -18.73 -13.79 -3.78
N LYS A 159 -17.53 -14.12 -3.27
CA LYS A 159 -17.37 -15.16 -2.25
C LYS A 159 -18.11 -14.79 -0.96
N MET A 160 -18.04 -13.52 -0.52
CA MET A 160 -18.79 -13.03 0.64
C MET A 160 -20.30 -13.10 0.42
N GLU A 161 -20.79 -12.76 -0.78
CA GLU A 161 -22.21 -12.90 -1.14
C GLU A 161 -22.71 -14.34 -1.03
N THR A 162 -21.96 -15.32 -1.57
CA THR A 162 -22.33 -16.74 -1.46
C THR A 162 -22.40 -17.20 0.00
N ILE A 163 -21.45 -16.78 0.83
CA ILE A 163 -21.43 -17.11 2.26
C ILE A 163 -22.65 -16.50 2.95
N PHE A 164 -22.91 -15.20 2.74
CA PHE A 164 -24.03 -14.48 3.33
C PHE A 164 -25.38 -15.15 3.00
N LYS A 165 -25.60 -15.53 1.73
CA LYS A 165 -26.81 -16.25 1.31
C LYS A 165 -26.98 -17.63 1.94
N THR A 166 -25.89 -18.27 2.35
CA THR A 166 -25.91 -19.64 2.91
C THR A 166 -26.10 -19.64 4.42
N THR A 167 -25.50 -18.69 5.14
CA THR A 167 -25.46 -18.67 6.61
C THR A 167 -26.34 -17.60 7.24
N ASN A 168 -26.94 -16.69 6.44
CA ASN A 168 -27.57 -15.45 6.92
C ASN A 168 -26.69 -14.67 7.92
N SER A 169 -25.38 -14.91 7.89
CA SER A 169 -24.42 -14.41 8.86
C SER A 169 -23.34 -13.64 8.12
N THR A 170 -23.22 -12.36 8.42
CA THR A 170 -22.04 -11.58 8.08
C THR A 170 -20.92 -12.03 9.01
N SER A 171 -20.04 -12.90 8.54
CA SER A 171 -18.77 -13.15 9.23
C SER A 171 -17.90 -11.90 9.11
N HIS A 172 -18.11 -10.91 9.98
CA HIS A 172 -17.31 -9.70 10.02
C HIS A 172 -16.69 -9.54 11.41
N SER A 173 -15.36 -9.68 11.41
CA SER A 173 -14.44 -9.31 12.48
C SER A 173 -13.91 -7.87 12.32
N ASP A 174 -14.42 -7.11 11.34
CA ASP A 174 -14.08 -5.71 11.12
C ASP A 174 -15.39 -4.91 11.21
N ASP A 175 -15.42 -3.99 12.16
CA ASP A 175 -16.49 -3.07 12.59
C ASP A 175 -17.63 -2.80 11.59
N ASP A 176 -18.84 -2.70 12.17
CA ASP A 176 -20.08 -2.10 11.64
C ASP A 176 -19.85 -1.15 10.46
N MET A 177 -19.71 -1.71 9.26
CA MET A 177 -19.62 -0.91 8.06
C MET A 177 -21.05 -0.60 7.65
N GLU A 178 -21.49 0.64 7.95
CA GLU A 178 -22.60 1.24 7.23
C GLU A 178 -22.44 0.89 5.73
N LEU A 179 -23.46 0.27 5.14
CA LEU A 179 -23.45 -0.25 3.77
C LEU A 179 -23.25 0.91 2.78
N ASN A 180 -22.00 1.31 2.59
CA ASN A 180 -21.66 2.39 1.71
C ASN A 180 -21.22 1.82 0.36
N THR A 181 -22.01 2.14 -0.65
CA THR A 181 -21.82 1.66 -2.01
C THR A 181 -20.73 2.42 -2.76
N ASN A 182 -20.24 3.54 -2.22
CA ASN A 182 -19.30 4.44 -2.89
C ASN A 182 -18.06 4.80 -2.08
N SER A 183 -18.08 4.59 -0.77
CA SER A 183 -16.96 4.85 0.13
C SER A 183 -16.74 3.67 1.09
N CYS A 184 -15.53 3.58 1.64
CA CYS A 184 -15.18 2.54 2.59
C CYS A 184 -13.92 2.99 3.34
N THR A 185 -13.84 2.71 4.64
CA THR A 185 -12.70 3.08 5.49
C THR A 185 -11.64 1.98 5.59
N CYS A 186 -11.85 0.84 4.92
CA CYS A 186 -10.88 -0.25 4.92
C CYS A 186 -9.54 0.15 4.29
N ASN A 187 -8.49 -0.54 4.74
CA ASN A 187 -7.11 -0.35 4.34
C ASN A 187 -6.92 -0.36 2.81
N PHE A 188 -7.63 -1.24 2.09
CA PHE A 188 -7.54 -1.28 0.63
C PHE A 188 -8.07 -0.01 -0.02
N ARG A 189 -9.24 0.48 0.40
CA ARG A 189 -9.83 1.70 -0.15
C ARG A 189 -8.96 2.92 0.18
N LYS A 190 -8.49 3.04 1.42
CA LYS A 190 -7.59 4.13 1.84
C LYS A 190 -6.29 4.13 1.05
N SER A 191 -5.60 3.00 0.97
CA SER A 191 -4.29 2.96 0.33
C SER A 191 -4.31 3.01 -1.18
N MET A 192 -5.25 2.30 -1.82
CA MET A 192 -5.30 2.24 -3.27
C MET A 192 -6.23 3.29 -3.86
N GLY A 193 -7.24 3.81 -3.17
CA GLY A 193 -8.26 4.66 -3.79
C GLY A 193 -9.05 3.94 -4.90
N LEU A 194 -9.08 2.60 -4.83
CA LEU A 194 -9.82 1.72 -5.74
C LEU A 194 -11.02 1.12 -5.01
N PRO A 195 -12.04 0.61 -5.72
CA PRO A 195 -13.14 -0.09 -5.08
C PRO A 195 -12.66 -1.38 -4.43
N CYS A 196 -13.02 -1.56 -3.15
CA CYS A 196 -12.70 -2.75 -2.38
C CYS A 196 -13.85 -3.77 -2.43
N LYS A 197 -13.57 -4.97 -1.92
CA LYS A 197 -14.52 -6.06 -1.76
C LYS A 197 -15.77 -5.67 -0.96
N HIS A 198 -15.65 -4.74 -0.01
CA HIS A 198 -16.78 -4.29 0.81
C HIS A 198 -17.73 -3.40 0.01
N ILE A 199 -17.20 -2.45 -0.77
CA ILE A 199 -17.99 -1.62 -1.70
C ILE A 199 -18.74 -2.54 -2.69
N PHE A 200 -18.03 -3.50 -3.30
CA PHE A 200 -18.67 -4.42 -4.23
C PHE A 200 -19.73 -5.30 -3.58
N PHE A 201 -19.48 -5.79 -2.36
CA PHE A 201 -20.45 -6.57 -1.61
C PHE A 201 -21.72 -5.74 -1.29
N ALA A 202 -21.56 -4.49 -0.82
CA ALA A 202 -22.69 -3.59 -0.60
C ALA A 202 -23.51 -3.33 -1.88
N ARG A 203 -22.82 -3.13 -3.02
CA ARG A 203 -23.46 -2.96 -4.33
C ARG A 203 -24.21 -4.22 -4.78
N LEU A 204 -23.66 -5.41 -4.53
CA LEU A 204 -24.34 -6.69 -4.80
C LEU A 204 -25.63 -6.83 -3.98
N LEU A 205 -25.59 -6.52 -2.67
CA LEU A 205 -26.75 -6.62 -1.79
C LEU A 205 -27.91 -5.72 -2.23
N ILE A 206 -27.61 -4.52 -2.73
CA ILE A 206 -28.60 -3.53 -3.17
C ILE A 206 -28.88 -3.65 -4.69
N SER A 207 -28.25 -4.61 -5.37
CA SER A 207 -28.44 -4.89 -6.80
C SER A 207 -28.19 -3.69 -7.73
N ILE A 208 -27.13 -2.93 -7.48
CA ILE A 208 -26.69 -1.83 -8.35
C ILE A 208 -25.45 -2.21 -9.16
N ASP A 209 -25.12 -1.44 -10.22
CA ASP A 209 -23.99 -1.77 -11.10
C ASP A 209 -22.67 -1.80 -10.29
N LEU A 210 -21.92 -2.90 -10.45
CA LEU A 210 -20.62 -3.08 -9.84
C LEU A 210 -19.57 -2.19 -10.51
N PHE A 211 -19.80 -1.79 -11.75
CA PHE A 211 -18.94 -0.84 -12.42
C PHE A 211 -19.30 0.59 -12.04
N GLY A 212 -18.29 1.39 -11.68
CA GLY A 212 -18.41 2.82 -11.44
C GLY A 212 -17.07 3.50 -11.65
N THR A 213 -17.00 4.48 -12.56
CA THR A 213 -15.76 5.23 -12.82
C THR A 213 -15.38 6.13 -11.65
N GLU A 214 -16.39 6.64 -10.94
CA GLU A 214 -16.27 7.47 -9.74
C GLU A 214 -15.61 6.74 -8.56
N LEU A 215 -15.60 5.40 -8.60
CA LEU A 215 -14.91 4.60 -7.60
C LEU A 215 -13.40 4.56 -7.78
N CYS A 216 -12.87 4.99 -8.92
CA CYS A 216 -11.46 4.87 -9.25
C CYS A 216 -10.78 6.23 -9.29
N VAL A 217 -9.73 6.40 -8.47
CA VAL A 217 -8.86 7.58 -8.58
C VAL A 217 -8.17 7.62 -9.94
N SER A 218 -8.10 8.81 -10.55
CA SER A 218 -7.59 9.05 -11.90
C SER A 218 -6.18 8.48 -12.14
N ARG A 219 -5.31 8.49 -11.11
CA ARG A 219 -3.97 7.88 -11.12
C ARG A 219 -3.91 6.50 -11.76
N TRP A 220 -4.95 5.68 -11.56
CA TRP A 220 -4.98 4.30 -12.00
C TRP A 220 -5.57 4.09 -13.39
N THR A 221 -6.08 5.16 -13.99
CA THR A 221 -6.72 5.09 -15.30
C THR A 221 -5.67 5.10 -16.41
N ARG A 222 -6.02 4.48 -17.55
CA ARG A 222 -5.15 4.44 -18.72
C ARG A 222 -4.98 5.81 -19.39
N SER A 223 -5.81 6.80 -19.09
CA SER A 223 -5.71 8.14 -19.69
C SER A 223 -4.46 8.93 -19.27
N LEU A 224 -3.75 8.45 -18.24
CA LEU A 224 -2.49 9.04 -17.75
C LEU A 224 -1.23 8.29 -18.24
N LEU A 225 -1.40 7.23 -19.05
CA LEU A 225 -0.32 6.50 -19.72
C LEU A 225 -0.19 6.96 -21.16
#